data_AF-A0A1Y2M296-F1
#
_entry.id   AF-A0A1Y2M296-F1
#
_cell.length_a   1.000
_cell.length_b   1.000
_cell.length_c   1.000
_cell.angle_alpha   90.00
_cell.angle_beta   90.00
_cell.angle_gamma   90.00
#
_symmetry.space_group_name_H-M   'P 1'
#
loop_
_entity.id
_entity.type
_entity.pdbx_description
1 polymer ?
#
loop_
_entity_poly.entity_id
_entity_poly.type
_entity_poly.pdbx_seq_one_letter_code
_entity_poly.pdbx_strand_id
1 'polypeptide(L)'
;MAPGALFEEPNIAENFNDHRDGLALEATSDAIDDVNVLKAAMKVKQGTATQKEKDIYAQSEFDSDKDKTQFRQYEEACDRVKNFYREQHEKQTVAYNLKARNHFHHKTRAEMTIWEAMEKLNTLIDESDPDTSLSQIDHLLQSAEAIRRDGKPRWFQLVGLIHDLGKLLFFYDAQGQWDVVGDTFPVGCAFDQRIIYPDTFKGNPDHADPVYSTEHGIYVPGCGMDNVMLSWGHDEYLYHIMKDQSTIPDEGLAMIRYHSFYPWHKENAYRWMMNEKDHKMLEAVRAFNPYDLYSKSDDIPKVSELKDYYLGIIDEYIGKDKKIKW
;
A
#
# COMPACT_ATOMS: atom_id res chain seq x y z
N MET A 1 -44.80 -16.23 39.78
CA MET A 1 -45.26 -15.57 38.54
C MET A 1 -44.41 -14.34 38.34
N ALA A 2 -43.39 -14.42 37.49
CA ALA A 2 -42.49 -13.32 37.17
C ALA A 2 -43.00 -12.63 35.89
N PRO A 3 -43.09 -11.28 35.85
CA PRO A 3 -43.45 -10.56 34.63
C PRO A 3 -42.23 -10.51 33.68
N GLY A 4 -42.49 -10.79 32.41
CA GLY A 4 -41.51 -11.09 31.37
C GLY A 4 -40.70 -9.90 30.86
N ALA A 5 -39.54 -10.23 30.31
CA ALA A 5 -38.70 -9.33 29.54
C ALA A 5 -39.46 -8.86 28.28
N LEU A 6 -39.60 -7.55 28.13
CA LEU A 6 -40.00 -6.92 26.87
C LEU A 6 -38.81 -7.02 25.91
N PHE A 7 -38.98 -7.77 24.83
CA PHE A 7 -38.14 -7.64 23.65
C PHE A 7 -38.57 -6.36 22.94
N GLU A 8 -37.69 -5.37 22.86
CA GLU A 8 -37.87 -4.25 21.94
C GLU A 8 -37.67 -4.75 20.51
N GLU A 9 -38.72 -4.66 19.69
CA GLU A 9 -38.61 -4.85 18.24
C GLU A 9 -37.79 -3.69 17.65
N PRO A 10 -36.76 -3.95 16.83
CA PRO A 10 -36.03 -2.88 16.18
C PRO A 10 -36.94 -2.17 15.18
N ASN A 11 -37.02 -0.85 15.30
CA ASN A 11 -37.82 0.02 14.47
C ASN A 11 -37.24 0.03 13.03
N ILE A 12 -37.81 -0.75 12.11
CA ILE A 12 -37.41 -0.84 10.69
C ILE A 12 -38.02 0.32 9.90
N ALA A 13 -37.79 1.55 10.36
CA ALA A 13 -38.25 2.76 9.68
C ALA A 13 -37.37 3.97 10.01
N GLU A 14 -36.05 3.83 9.90
CA GLU A 14 -35.17 4.98 9.71
C GLU A 14 -34.44 4.87 8.37
N ASN A 15 -34.68 5.89 7.54
CA ASN A 15 -34.21 5.98 6.17
C ASN A 15 -32.74 6.46 6.21
N PHE A 16 -31.79 5.52 6.28
CA PHE A 16 -30.36 5.77 6.50
C PHE A 16 -29.61 6.43 5.33
N ASN A 17 -30.30 7.00 4.33
CA ASN A 17 -29.65 7.30 3.06
C ASN A 17 -30.09 8.61 2.39
N ASP A 18 -30.12 9.72 3.15
CA ASP A 18 -30.35 11.05 2.53
C ASP A 18 -29.40 12.16 2.97
N HIS A 19 -28.32 11.84 3.69
CA HIS A 19 -27.27 12.81 4.00
C HIS A 19 -25.89 12.23 3.71
N ARG A 20 -25.32 12.62 2.56
CA ARG A 20 -23.88 12.49 2.28
C ARG A 20 -23.15 13.61 3.03
N ASP A 21 -23.03 13.46 4.34
CA ASP A 21 -22.26 14.36 5.19
C ASP A 21 -20.86 13.78 5.38
N GLY A 22 -19.85 14.41 4.75
CA GLY A 22 -18.45 13.98 4.84
C GLY A 22 -17.90 14.05 6.27
N LEU A 23 -18.41 14.99 7.09
CA LEU A 23 -17.99 15.14 8.50
C LEU A 23 -18.50 13.97 9.36
N ALA A 24 -19.68 13.43 9.04
CA ALA A 24 -20.21 12.25 9.74
C ALA A 24 -19.42 10.98 9.41
N LEU A 25 -18.87 10.89 8.18
CA LEU A 25 -18.03 9.77 7.76
C LEU A 25 -16.65 9.81 8.41
N GLU A 26 -16.01 10.99 8.48
CA GLU A 26 -14.75 11.20 9.20
C GLU A 26 -14.91 10.95 10.71
N ALA A 27 -15.97 11.46 11.33
CA ALA A 27 -16.26 11.18 12.74
C ALA A 27 -16.50 9.68 13.01
N THR A 28 -17.03 8.94 12.03
CA THR A 28 -17.19 7.50 12.13
C THR A 28 -15.83 6.77 12.02
N SER A 29 -14.93 7.24 11.15
CA SER A 29 -13.56 6.72 11.06
C SER A 29 -12.77 6.96 12.35
N ASP A 30 -12.76 8.20 12.84
CA ASP A 30 -12.08 8.56 14.09
C ASP A 30 -12.65 7.73 15.27
N ALA A 31 -13.96 7.50 15.31
CA ALA A 31 -14.60 6.67 16.33
C ALA A 31 -14.21 5.17 16.20
N ILE A 32 -13.97 4.66 15.00
CA ILE A 32 -13.47 3.29 14.77
C ILE A 32 -12.03 3.16 15.30
N ASP A 33 -11.19 4.16 15.08
CA ASP A 33 -9.81 4.19 15.58
C ASP A 33 -9.77 4.25 17.11
N ASP A 34 -10.60 5.11 17.71
CA ASP A 34 -10.77 5.18 19.16
C ASP A 34 -11.22 3.83 19.73
N VAL A 35 -12.17 3.16 19.07
CA VAL A 35 -12.63 1.82 19.46
C VAL A 35 -11.52 0.78 19.33
N ASN A 36 -10.67 0.87 18.30
CA ASN A 36 -9.55 -0.05 18.10
C ASN A 36 -8.47 0.15 19.19
N VAL A 37 -8.14 1.40 19.53
CA VAL A 37 -7.24 1.75 20.64
C VAL A 37 -7.80 1.27 21.97
N LEU A 38 -9.11 1.43 22.20
CA LEU A 38 -9.79 0.94 23.41
C LEU A 38 -9.80 -0.59 23.48
N LYS A 39 -10.06 -1.29 22.36
CA LYS A 39 -9.98 -2.76 22.27
C LYS A 39 -8.56 -3.26 22.56
N ALA A 40 -7.53 -2.60 22.02
CA ALA A 40 -6.14 -2.93 22.32
C ALA A 40 -5.81 -2.73 23.81
N ALA A 41 -6.24 -1.61 24.40
CA ALA A 41 -6.09 -1.34 25.83
C ALA A 41 -6.84 -2.35 26.72
N MET A 42 -8.02 -2.82 26.27
CA MET A 42 -8.79 -3.88 26.95
C MET A 42 -8.11 -5.24 26.85
N LYS A 43 -7.53 -5.61 25.69
CA LYS A 43 -6.76 -6.86 25.52
C LYS A 43 -5.55 -6.93 26.46
N VAL A 44 -4.87 -5.80 26.71
CA VAL A 44 -3.79 -5.68 27.71
C VAL A 44 -4.33 -5.82 29.14
N LYS A 45 -5.43 -5.11 29.49
CA LYS A 45 -6.07 -5.23 30.82
C LYS A 45 -6.57 -6.64 31.12
N GLN A 46 -6.98 -7.38 30.10
CA GLN A 46 -7.43 -8.77 30.21
C GLN A 46 -6.27 -9.79 30.16
N GLY A 47 -5.01 -9.34 30.08
CA GLY A 47 -3.82 -10.21 30.11
C GLY A 47 -3.60 -11.03 28.84
N THR A 48 -4.26 -10.68 27.75
CA THR A 48 -4.16 -11.39 26.45
C THR A 48 -3.11 -10.79 25.50
N ALA A 49 -2.57 -9.62 25.84
CA ALA A 49 -1.45 -8.97 25.15
C ALA A 49 -0.35 -8.61 26.17
N THR A 50 0.91 -8.90 25.83
CA THR A 50 2.07 -8.73 26.73
C THR A 50 2.61 -7.29 26.80
N GLN A 51 2.28 -6.43 25.82
CA GLN A 51 2.67 -5.02 25.76
C GLN A 51 1.55 -4.17 25.13
N LYS A 52 1.52 -2.88 25.46
CA LYS A 52 0.60 -1.89 24.86
C LYS A 52 1.09 -1.60 23.44
N GLU A 53 0.20 -1.69 22.45
CA GLU A 53 0.51 -1.32 21.06
C GLU A 53 1.00 0.13 21.01
N LYS A 54 2.09 0.37 20.28
CA LYS A 54 2.58 1.71 20.00
C LYS A 54 1.75 2.33 18.88
N ASP A 55 1.56 3.64 18.96
CA ASP A 55 0.92 4.42 17.91
C ASP A 55 1.66 4.27 16.57
N ILE A 56 0.93 4.31 15.45
CA ILE A 56 1.52 4.09 14.12
C ILE A 56 2.54 5.17 13.74
N TYR A 57 2.36 6.40 14.22
CA TYR A 57 3.23 7.55 13.97
C TYR A 57 4.41 7.66 14.92
N ALA A 58 4.48 6.79 15.95
CA ALA A 58 5.69 6.69 16.77
C ALA A 58 6.90 6.36 15.88
N GLN A 59 8.02 7.02 16.10
CA GLN A 59 9.23 6.81 15.29
C GLN A 59 9.65 5.33 15.28
N SER A 60 10.09 4.85 14.12
CA SER A 60 10.65 3.50 14.01
C SER A 60 11.94 3.38 14.82
N GLU A 61 12.08 2.29 15.57
CA GLU A 61 13.23 2.04 16.44
C GLU A 61 14.19 1.01 15.81
N PHE A 62 13.65 0.04 15.05
CA PHE A 62 14.43 -1.03 14.43
C PHE A 62 15.54 -0.58 13.46
N ASP A 63 15.39 0.61 12.86
CA ASP A 63 16.33 1.16 11.87
C ASP A 63 17.27 2.22 12.45
N SER A 64 17.23 2.46 13.76
CA SER A 64 17.98 3.53 14.43
C SER A 64 19.50 3.45 14.22
N ASP A 65 20.04 2.23 14.16
CA ASP A 65 21.47 1.97 13.94
C ASP A 65 21.85 1.76 12.47
N LYS A 66 20.90 1.89 11.53
CA LYS A 66 21.14 1.64 10.11
C LYS A 66 21.70 2.87 9.40
N ASP A 67 22.74 2.67 8.59
CA ASP A 67 23.23 3.71 7.68
C ASP A 67 22.26 3.86 6.50
N LYS A 68 21.37 4.85 6.62
CA LYS A 68 20.35 5.17 5.61
C LYS A 68 20.94 5.61 4.27
N THR A 69 22.23 5.98 4.22
CA THR A 69 22.89 6.35 2.96
C THR A 69 23.22 5.14 2.09
N GLN A 70 23.15 3.91 2.60
CA GLN A 70 23.42 2.71 1.78
C GLN A 70 22.24 2.25 0.91
N PHE A 71 21.05 2.83 1.10
CA PHE A 71 19.82 2.39 0.43
C PHE A 71 19.46 3.32 -0.73
N ARG A 72 18.87 2.76 -1.79
CA ARG A 72 18.35 3.51 -2.96
C ARG A 72 19.42 4.34 -3.68
N GLN A 73 20.60 3.76 -3.88
CA GLN A 73 21.71 4.39 -4.60
C GLN A 73 21.54 4.28 -6.13
N TYR A 74 20.64 5.09 -6.70
CA TYR A 74 20.32 5.05 -8.13
C TYR A 74 21.47 5.54 -9.05
N GLU A 75 22.30 6.47 -8.60
CA GLU A 75 23.46 6.91 -9.41
C GLU A 75 24.44 5.76 -9.66
N GLU A 76 24.65 4.92 -8.64
CA GLU A 76 25.53 3.76 -8.66
C GLU A 76 24.84 2.46 -9.11
N ALA A 77 23.53 2.49 -9.32
CA ALA A 77 22.76 1.31 -9.71
C ALA A 77 23.22 0.74 -11.06
N CYS A 78 23.09 -0.58 -11.20
CA CYS A 78 23.47 -1.30 -12.41
C CYS A 78 22.58 -0.98 -13.61
N ASP A 79 23.07 -1.27 -14.82
CA ASP A 79 22.35 -0.97 -16.07
C ASP A 79 20.97 -1.64 -16.13
N ARG A 80 20.77 -2.78 -15.46
CA ARG A 80 19.46 -3.44 -15.37
C ARG A 80 18.41 -2.51 -14.77
N VAL A 81 18.69 -1.91 -13.60
CA VAL A 81 17.77 -1.00 -12.90
C VAL A 81 17.55 0.27 -13.72
N LYS A 82 18.61 0.83 -14.31
CA LYS A 82 18.52 2.03 -15.17
C LYS A 82 17.67 1.79 -16.42
N ASN A 83 17.81 0.62 -17.06
CA ASN A 83 17.03 0.25 -18.24
C ASN A 83 15.58 -0.07 -17.88
N PHE A 84 15.34 -0.71 -16.73
CA PHE A 84 13.99 -0.93 -16.21
C PHE A 84 13.21 0.39 -16.08
N TYR A 85 13.78 1.38 -15.38
CA TYR A 85 13.09 2.66 -15.17
C TYR A 85 12.93 3.45 -16.46
N ARG A 86 13.90 3.37 -17.37
CA ARG A 86 13.74 3.95 -18.72
C ARG A 86 12.54 3.35 -19.44
N GLU A 87 12.41 2.02 -19.46
CA GLU A 87 11.29 1.33 -20.10
C GLU A 87 9.95 1.70 -19.45
N GLN A 88 9.90 1.74 -18.11
CA GLN A 88 8.71 2.18 -17.37
C GLN A 88 8.31 3.61 -17.75
N HIS A 89 9.26 4.55 -17.69
CA HIS A 89 9.00 5.94 -17.99
C HIS A 89 8.57 6.14 -19.44
N GLU A 90 9.11 5.38 -20.40
CA GLU A 90 8.71 5.48 -21.81
C GLU A 90 7.30 4.93 -22.08
N LYS A 91 6.87 3.90 -21.35
CA LYS A 91 5.63 3.16 -21.66
C LYS A 91 4.42 3.49 -20.79
N GLN A 92 4.63 4.00 -19.57
CA GLN A 92 3.56 4.45 -18.69
C GLN A 92 2.96 5.76 -19.20
N THR A 93 1.90 5.65 -19.99
CA THR A 93 1.14 6.76 -20.56
C THR A 93 -0.27 6.81 -19.96
N VAL A 94 -0.98 7.92 -20.13
CA VAL A 94 -2.42 8.04 -19.82
C VAL A 94 -3.20 6.93 -20.52
N ALA A 95 -2.94 6.71 -21.82
CA ALA A 95 -3.61 5.68 -22.61
C ALA A 95 -3.38 4.27 -22.06
N TYR A 96 -2.13 3.95 -21.68
CA TYR A 96 -1.82 2.66 -21.06
C TYR A 96 -2.54 2.48 -19.72
N ASN A 97 -2.50 3.51 -18.87
CA ASN A 97 -3.07 3.48 -17.53
C ASN A 97 -4.60 3.32 -17.55
N LEU A 98 -5.29 3.98 -18.48
CA LEU A 98 -6.72 3.79 -18.69
C LEU A 98 -7.04 2.35 -19.14
N LYS A 99 -6.25 1.80 -20.06
CA LYS A 99 -6.40 0.42 -20.54
C LYS A 99 -6.19 -0.60 -19.42
N ALA A 100 -5.13 -0.45 -18.62
CA ALA A 100 -4.78 -1.38 -17.55
C ALA A 100 -5.85 -1.40 -16.44
N ARG A 101 -6.31 -0.22 -16.01
CA ARG A 101 -7.41 -0.08 -15.04
C ARG A 101 -8.72 -0.68 -15.56
N ASN A 102 -9.04 -0.44 -16.84
CA ASN A 102 -10.21 -1.07 -17.44
C ASN A 102 -10.07 -2.60 -17.43
N HIS A 103 -8.93 -3.15 -17.83
CA HIS A 103 -8.70 -4.60 -17.81
C HIS A 103 -8.84 -5.18 -16.40
N PHE A 104 -8.33 -4.49 -15.38
CA PHE A 104 -8.48 -4.87 -13.98
C PHE A 104 -9.95 -5.07 -13.58
N HIS A 105 -10.83 -4.10 -13.88
CA HIS A 105 -12.23 -4.17 -13.46
C HIS A 105 -13.07 -5.25 -14.19
N HIS A 106 -12.63 -5.75 -15.34
CA HIS A 106 -13.42 -6.69 -16.15
C HIS A 106 -13.03 -8.16 -15.98
N LYS A 107 -12.00 -8.47 -15.19
CA LYS A 107 -11.47 -9.83 -15.11
C LYS A 107 -10.85 -10.12 -13.75
N THR A 108 -11.30 -11.22 -13.14
CA THR A 108 -10.56 -11.91 -12.08
C THR A 108 -9.52 -12.83 -12.71
N ARG A 109 -8.27 -12.71 -12.27
CA ARG A 109 -7.11 -13.43 -12.82
C ARG A 109 -6.85 -14.73 -12.10
N ALA A 110 -7.10 -14.75 -10.79
CA ALA A 110 -6.97 -15.94 -9.97
C ALA A 110 -7.81 -15.87 -8.70
N GLU A 111 -8.05 -17.05 -8.11
CA GLU A 111 -8.64 -17.17 -6.78
C GLU A 111 -7.68 -17.95 -5.88
N MET A 112 -7.11 -17.28 -4.90
CA MET A 112 -6.20 -17.90 -3.92
C MET A 112 -6.22 -17.16 -2.59
N THR A 113 -5.82 -17.83 -1.52
CA THR A 113 -5.63 -17.24 -0.18
C THR A 113 -4.41 -16.31 -0.19
N ILE A 114 -4.30 -15.46 0.83
CA ILE A 114 -3.11 -14.59 1.01
C ILE A 114 -1.82 -15.43 1.12
N TRP A 115 -1.87 -16.57 1.83
CA TRP A 115 -0.68 -17.39 2.00
C TRP A 115 -0.26 -18.09 0.70
N GLU A 116 -1.21 -18.61 -0.09
CA GLU A 116 -0.93 -19.15 -1.43
C GLU A 116 -0.38 -18.07 -2.37
N ALA A 117 -0.87 -16.83 -2.24
CA ALA A 117 -0.34 -15.67 -2.97
C ALA A 117 1.12 -15.37 -2.61
N MET A 118 1.48 -15.39 -1.33
CA MET A 118 2.87 -15.26 -0.89
C MET A 118 3.76 -16.37 -1.45
N GLU A 119 3.30 -17.63 -1.39
CA GLU A 119 4.03 -18.78 -1.93
C GLU A 119 4.24 -18.68 -3.45
N LYS A 120 3.22 -18.21 -4.18
CA LYS A 120 3.33 -17.95 -5.63
C LYS A 120 4.30 -16.81 -5.93
N LEU A 121 4.20 -15.70 -5.20
CA LEU A 121 5.05 -14.52 -5.40
C LEU A 121 6.53 -14.85 -5.15
N ASN A 122 6.82 -15.80 -4.27
CA ASN A 122 8.19 -16.25 -3.99
C ASN A 122 8.95 -16.80 -5.21
N THR A 123 8.26 -17.03 -6.32
CA THR A 123 8.89 -17.45 -7.60
C THR A 123 9.31 -16.28 -8.50
N LEU A 124 9.01 -15.04 -8.11
CA LEU A 124 9.37 -13.81 -8.82
C LEU A 124 10.71 -13.23 -8.31
N ILE A 125 11.53 -12.72 -9.23
CA ILE A 125 12.70 -11.88 -8.92
C ILE A 125 12.38 -10.46 -9.39
N ASP A 126 12.44 -9.48 -8.50
CA ASP A 126 12.20 -8.06 -8.79
C ASP A 126 13.45 -7.41 -9.41
N GLU A 127 13.33 -6.92 -10.65
CA GLU A 127 14.45 -6.33 -11.40
C GLU A 127 14.65 -4.83 -11.14
N SER A 128 13.68 -4.17 -10.49
CA SER A 128 13.69 -2.72 -10.21
C SER A 128 14.45 -2.36 -8.92
N ASP A 129 14.57 -3.32 -8.00
CA ASP A 129 15.18 -3.12 -6.69
C ASP A 129 16.73 -3.12 -6.81
N PRO A 130 17.40 -2.01 -6.43
CA PRO A 130 18.86 -1.96 -6.38
C PRO A 130 19.44 -2.60 -5.11
N ASP A 131 18.64 -2.80 -4.07
CA ASP A 131 19.10 -3.05 -2.71
C ASP A 131 19.18 -4.56 -2.36
N THR A 132 18.53 -5.47 -3.10
CA THR A 132 18.54 -6.89 -2.72
C THR A 132 18.20 -7.91 -3.83
N SER A 133 18.55 -9.18 -3.59
CA SER A 133 18.11 -10.38 -4.33
C SER A 133 17.35 -11.37 -3.45
N LEU A 134 16.76 -10.88 -2.36
CA LEU A 134 15.98 -11.68 -1.42
C LEU A 134 14.78 -12.34 -2.11
N SER A 135 14.37 -13.48 -1.56
CA SER A 135 13.11 -14.08 -1.96
C SER A 135 11.96 -13.17 -1.52
N GLN A 136 10.88 -13.11 -2.30
CA GLN A 136 9.78 -12.20 -2.01
C GLN A 136 9.12 -12.51 -0.66
N ILE A 137 9.05 -13.78 -0.26
CA ILE A 137 8.48 -14.13 1.05
C ILE A 137 9.35 -13.63 2.21
N ASP A 138 10.66 -13.60 2.04
CA ASP A 138 11.58 -13.09 3.06
C ASP A 138 11.38 -11.58 3.24
N HIS A 139 11.27 -10.82 2.14
CA HIS A 139 11.01 -9.38 2.19
C HIS A 139 9.70 -9.05 2.90
N LEU A 140 8.61 -9.74 2.55
CA LEU A 140 7.30 -9.56 3.20
C LEU A 140 7.38 -9.84 4.72
N LEU A 141 8.06 -10.92 5.12
CA LEU A 141 8.21 -11.27 6.53
C LEU A 141 9.16 -10.34 7.27
N GLN A 142 10.23 -9.83 6.64
CA GLN A 142 11.13 -8.85 7.24
C GLN A 142 10.40 -7.55 7.55
N SER A 143 9.60 -7.06 6.58
CA SER A 143 8.77 -5.86 6.76
C SER A 143 7.80 -6.05 7.92
N ALA A 144 7.07 -7.18 7.93
CA ALA A 144 6.09 -7.49 8.97
C ALA A 144 6.74 -7.68 10.36
N GLU A 145 7.87 -8.37 10.45
CA GLU A 145 8.59 -8.58 11.71
C GLU A 145 9.20 -7.28 12.24
N ALA A 146 9.70 -6.38 11.37
CA ALA A 146 10.18 -5.08 11.79
C ALA A 146 9.06 -4.25 12.44
N ILE A 147 7.88 -4.23 11.83
CA ILE A 147 6.67 -3.60 12.38
C ILE A 147 6.26 -4.24 13.71
N ARG A 148 6.34 -5.58 13.80
CA ARG A 148 6.02 -6.34 15.02
C ARG A 148 7.00 -6.04 16.15
N ARG A 149 8.30 -5.97 15.88
CA ARG A 149 9.35 -5.65 16.87
C ARG A 149 9.19 -4.25 17.46
N ASP A 150 8.76 -3.30 16.63
CA ASP A 150 8.45 -1.93 17.09
C ASP A 150 7.12 -1.85 17.86
N GLY A 151 6.38 -2.96 18.00
CA GLY A 151 5.15 -3.04 18.79
C GLY A 151 3.95 -2.34 18.15
N LYS A 152 3.95 -2.21 16.82
CA LYS A 152 2.86 -1.58 16.06
C LYS A 152 1.62 -2.49 15.97
N PRO A 153 0.43 -1.94 15.69
CA PRO A 153 -0.82 -2.69 15.64
C PRO A 153 -0.79 -3.84 14.62
N ARG A 154 -1.61 -4.87 14.87
CA ARG A 154 -1.64 -6.09 14.04
C ARG A 154 -2.06 -5.84 12.59
N TRP A 155 -2.95 -4.88 12.32
CA TRP A 155 -3.28 -4.50 10.94
C TRP A 155 -2.09 -3.86 10.22
N PHE A 156 -1.20 -3.17 10.94
CA PHE A 156 -0.01 -2.57 10.34
C PHE A 156 1.01 -3.67 10.00
N GLN A 157 1.13 -4.69 10.86
CA GLN A 157 1.91 -5.89 10.56
C GLN A 157 1.37 -6.63 9.32
N LEU A 158 0.04 -6.70 9.17
CA LEU A 158 -0.59 -7.25 7.96
C LEU A 158 -0.19 -6.44 6.72
N VAL A 159 -0.25 -5.11 6.77
CA VAL A 159 0.16 -4.25 5.66
C VAL A 159 1.61 -4.56 5.25
N GLY A 160 2.54 -4.65 6.21
CA GLY A 160 3.91 -5.07 5.93
C GLY A 160 4.01 -6.45 5.28
N LEU A 161 3.18 -7.40 5.72
CA LEU A 161 3.13 -8.75 5.16
C LEU A 161 2.61 -8.81 3.72
N ILE A 162 1.73 -7.88 3.32
CA ILE A 162 1.01 -8.00 2.04
C ILE A 162 1.32 -6.91 1.01
N HIS A 163 1.96 -5.80 1.37
CA HIS A 163 2.10 -4.61 0.51
C HIS A 163 2.57 -4.92 -0.92
N ASP A 164 3.46 -5.88 -1.06
CA ASP A 164 4.05 -6.30 -2.34
C ASP A 164 3.29 -7.42 -3.06
N LEU A 165 2.19 -7.95 -2.51
CA LEU A 165 1.42 -9.03 -3.17
C LEU A 165 0.79 -8.60 -4.49
N GLY A 166 0.69 -7.30 -4.76
CA GLY A 166 0.28 -6.83 -6.08
C GLY A 166 1.24 -7.21 -7.20
N LYS A 167 2.49 -7.57 -6.87
CA LYS A 167 3.49 -8.06 -7.84
C LYS A 167 3.08 -9.37 -8.51
N LEU A 168 2.07 -10.07 -7.97
CA LEU A 168 1.42 -11.19 -8.64
C LEU A 168 0.89 -10.85 -10.03
N LEU A 169 0.60 -9.57 -10.32
CA LEU A 169 0.23 -9.09 -11.64
C LEU A 169 1.18 -9.58 -12.74
N PHE A 170 2.48 -9.74 -12.42
CA PHE A 170 3.50 -10.27 -13.32
C PHE A 170 3.16 -11.64 -13.92
N PHE A 171 2.46 -12.50 -13.17
CA PHE A 171 2.11 -13.84 -13.64
C PHE A 171 0.87 -13.88 -14.54
N TYR A 172 0.28 -12.71 -14.84
CA TYR A 172 -1.00 -12.61 -15.53
C TYR A 172 -0.92 -11.72 -16.77
N ASP A 173 -1.47 -10.51 -16.70
CA ASP A 173 -1.70 -9.65 -17.86
C ASP A 173 -0.60 -8.59 -18.06
N ALA A 174 0.43 -8.61 -17.21
CA ALA A 174 1.57 -7.71 -17.29
C ALA A 174 2.29 -7.83 -18.63
N GLN A 175 2.76 -6.71 -19.16
CA GLN A 175 3.56 -6.67 -20.39
C GLN A 175 5.06 -6.73 -20.12
N GLY A 176 5.47 -6.58 -18.86
CA GLY A 176 6.84 -6.76 -18.38
C GLY A 176 6.89 -6.57 -16.87
N GLN A 177 8.08 -6.33 -16.31
CA GLN A 177 8.14 -5.86 -14.91
C GLN A 177 7.81 -4.36 -14.81
N TRP A 178 8.01 -3.60 -15.89
CA TRP A 178 7.86 -2.14 -15.92
C TRP A 178 6.41 -1.65 -15.61
N ASP A 179 5.41 -2.51 -15.81
CA ASP A 179 4.01 -2.27 -15.47
C ASP A 179 3.55 -3.01 -14.20
N VAL A 180 4.49 -3.43 -13.36
CA VAL A 180 4.25 -4.15 -12.11
C VAL A 180 5.00 -3.52 -10.94
N VAL A 181 6.32 -3.34 -11.04
CA VAL A 181 7.18 -2.91 -9.92
C VAL A 181 7.74 -1.50 -10.13
N GLY A 182 8.55 -1.02 -9.18
CA GLY A 182 9.27 0.25 -9.25
C GLY A 182 8.49 1.46 -8.72
N ASP A 183 9.21 2.56 -8.51
CA ASP A 183 8.64 3.84 -8.09
C ASP A 183 7.50 4.29 -9.01
N THR A 184 6.43 4.83 -8.43
CA THR A 184 5.27 5.33 -9.17
C THR A 184 5.29 6.85 -9.34
N PHE A 185 4.57 7.32 -10.35
CA PHE A 185 4.43 8.74 -10.66
C PHE A 185 3.07 9.04 -11.32
N PRO A 186 2.54 10.26 -11.21
CA PRO A 186 1.31 10.65 -11.91
C PRO A 186 1.51 10.65 -13.42
N VAL A 187 0.59 10.04 -14.16
CA VAL A 187 0.48 10.23 -15.61
C VAL A 187 -0.55 11.32 -15.93
N GLY A 188 -0.43 11.98 -17.08
CA GLY A 188 -1.40 12.99 -17.51
C GLY A 188 -1.15 14.41 -16.98
N CYS A 189 0.01 14.66 -16.38
CA CYS A 189 0.55 15.99 -16.11
C CYS A 189 2.08 15.97 -16.27
N ALA A 190 2.72 17.13 -16.18
CA ALA A 190 4.16 17.25 -16.35
C ALA A 190 4.89 16.38 -15.31
N PHE A 191 5.91 15.64 -15.77
CA PHE A 191 6.75 14.81 -14.92
C PHE A 191 7.69 15.70 -14.09
N ASP A 192 7.58 15.62 -12.76
CA ASP A 192 8.42 16.35 -11.82
C ASP A 192 9.89 15.87 -11.87
N GLN A 193 10.84 16.80 -11.73
CA GLN A 193 12.28 16.50 -11.78
C GLN A 193 12.78 15.65 -10.61
N ARG A 194 11.97 15.47 -9.56
CA ARG A 194 12.27 14.60 -8.42
C ARG A 194 11.91 13.13 -8.66
N ILE A 195 11.29 12.79 -9.79
CA ILE A 195 11.21 11.40 -10.23
C ILE A 195 12.61 10.93 -10.59
N ILE A 196 12.96 9.70 -10.22
CA ILE A 196 14.26 9.11 -10.54
C ILE A 196 14.50 9.08 -12.05
N TYR A 197 15.74 9.34 -12.47
CA TYR A 197 16.15 9.43 -13.89
C TYR A 197 15.20 10.28 -14.78
N PRO A 198 14.93 11.56 -14.43
CA PRO A 198 13.90 12.36 -15.09
C PRO A 198 14.16 12.55 -16.60
N ASP A 199 15.42 12.49 -17.04
CA ASP A 199 15.80 12.57 -18.46
C ASP A 199 15.25 11.43 -19.34
N THR A 200 14.85 10.30 -18.74
CA THR A 200 14.34 9.15 -19.48
C THR A 200 12.90 9.35 -19.98
N PHE A 201 12.14 10.30 -19.43
CA PHE A 201 10.80 10.67 -19.91
C PHE A 201 10.79 11.25 -21.32
N LYS A 202 11.94 11.66 -21.89
CA LYS A 202 12.04 12.14 -23.26
C LYS A 202 11.53 11.14 -24.31
N GLY A 203 11.54 9.84 -24.00
CA GLY A 203 10.99 8.80 -24.86
C GLY A 203 9.49 8.53 -24.66
N ASN A 204 8.86 9.11 -23.65
CA ASN A 204 7.42 8.99 -23.40
C ASN A 204 6.64 9.92 -24.34
N PRO A 205 5.64 9.44 -25.10
CA PRO A 205 4.84 10.29 -25.98
C PRO A 205 4.05 11.39 -25.22
N ASP A 206 3.65 11.14 -23.98
CA ASP A 206 2.93 12.12 -23.15
C ASP A 206 3.83 13.28 -22.68
N HIS A 207 5.16 13.11 -22.71
CA HIS A 207 6.11 14.16 -22.30
C HIS A 207 6.03 15.41 -23.17
N ALA A 208 5.71 15.27 -24.45
CA ALA A 208 5.59 16.36 -25.42
C ALA A 208 4.14 16.67 -25.80
N ASP A 209 3.16 16.00 -25.17
CA ASP A 209 1.74 16.25 -25.43
C ASP A 209 1.34 17.65 -24.91
N PRO A 210 0.65 18.48 -25.70
CA PRO A 210 0.34 19.86 -25.31
C PRO A 210 -0.57 19.99 -24.08
N VAL A 211 -1.29 18.93 -23.71
CA VAL A 211 -2.08 18.87 -22.47
C VAL A 211 -1.22 18.31 -21.36
N TYR A 212 -0.67 17.10 -21.52
CA TYR A 212 0.01 16.39 -20.44
C TYR A 212 1.36 17.00 -20.06
N SER A 213 2.01 17.75 -20.95
CA SER A 213 3.26 18.46 -20.64
C SER A 213 3.08 19.71 -19.77
N THR A 214 1.83 20.11 -19.49
CA THR A 214 1.55 21.24 -18.58
C THR A 214 1.59 20.81 -17.12
N GLU A 215 1.87 21.75 -16.21
CA GLU A 215 2.02 21.48 -14.77
C GLU A 215 0.87 20.66 -14.19
N HIS A 216 -0.37 20.99 -14.55
CA HIS A 216 -1.56 20.30 -14.04
C HIS A 216 -2.15 19.27 -15.01
N GLY A 217 -1.86 19.39 -16.31
CA GLY A 217 -2.39 18.49 -17.33
C GLY A 217 -3.89 18.27 -17.25
N ILE A 218 -4.31 17.03 -16.98
CA ILE A 218 -5.73 16.65 -16.85
C ILE A 218 -6.32 16.89 -15.44
N TYR A 219 -5.52 17.32 -14.48
CA TYR A 219 -5.91 17.48 -13.08
C TYR A 219 -6.24 18.93 -12.73
N VAL A 220 -6.92 19.08 -11.59
CA VAL A 220 -7.20 20.37 -10.96
C VAL A 220 -6.46 20.40 -9.61
N PRO A 221 -5.86 21.53 -9.20
CA PRO A 221 -5.28 21.65 -7.87
C PRO A 221 -6.26 21.30 -6.76
N GLY A 222 -5.80 20.51 -5.79
CA GLY A 222 -6.62 19.98 -4.70
C GLY A 222 -7.61 18.89 -5.11
N CYS A 223 -7.42 18.23 -6.26
CA CYS A 223 -8.30 17.15 -6.70
C CYS A 223 -8.34 15.94 -5.75
N GLY A 224 -7.33 15.78 -4.89
CA GLY A 224 -7.18 14.66 -3.99
C GLY A 224 -6.44 13.49 -4.65
N MET A 225 -5.56 12.81 -3.91
CA MET A 225 -4.75 11.69 -4.43
C MET A 225 -5.61 10.50 -4.86
N ASP A 226 -6.84 10.39 -4.34
CA ASP A 226 -7.80 9.38 -4.79
C ASP A 226 -8.21 9.55 -6.27
N ASN A 227 -8.09 10.78 -6.83
CA ASN A 227 -8.41 11.13 -8.21
C ASN A 227 -7.19 11.24 -9.12
N VAL A 228 -5.99 10.94 -8.62
CA VAL A 228 -4.75 10.98 -9.40
C VAL A 228 -4.49 9.61 -10.01
N MET A 229 -4.22 9.58 -11.32
CA MET A 229 -3.85 8.36 -12.01
C MET A 229 -2.34 8.18 -11.90
N LEU A 230 -1.92 7.41 -10.90
CA LEU A 230 -0.53 6.95 -10.80
C LEU A 230 -0.23 5.89 -11.87
N SER A 231 1.02 5.84 -12.31
CA SER A 231 1.55 4.77 -13.17
C SER A 231 1.13 3.40 -12.65
N TRP A 232 0.59 2.57 -13.53
CA TRP A 232 -0.01 1.29 -13.16
C TRP A 232 1.05 0.31 -12.64
N GLY A 233 0.74 -0.37 -11.54
CA GLY A 233 1.64 -1.32 -10.90
C GLY A 233 0.99 -2.03 -9.71
N HIS A 234 1.82 -2.68 -8.90
CA HIS A 234 1.42 -3.51 -7.77
C HIS A 234 0.65 -2.73 -6.70
N ASP A 235 1.00 -1.46 -6.42
CA ASP A 235 0.31 -0.60 -5.45
C ASP A 235 -1.20 -0.48 -5.76
N GLU A 236 -1.54 0.05 -6.94
CA GLU A 236 -2.93 0.32 -7.35
C GLU A 236 -3.71 -0.99 -7.50
N TYR A 237 -3.06 -2.03 -8.05
CA TYR A 237 -3.65 -3.35 -8.20
C TYR A 237 -4.03 -3.96 -6.85
N LEU A 238 -3.10 -3.98 -5.88
CA LEU A 238 -3.37 -4.54 -4.57
C LEU A 238 -4.36 -3.69 -3.77
N TYR A 239 -4.25 -2.35 -3.85
CA TYR A 239 -5.19 -1.43 -3.20
C TYR A 239 -6.63 -1.78 -3.56
N HIS A 240 -6.95 -1.92 -4.84
CA HIS A 240 -8.32 -2.22 -5.25
C HIS A 240 -8.79 -3.59 -4.77
N ILE A 241 -7.93 -4.61 -4.75
CA ILE A 241 -8.28 -5.95 -4.25
C ILE A 241 -8.57 -5.89 -2.74
N MET A 242 -7.70 -5.24 -1.96
CA MET A 242 -7.80 -5.20 -0.51
C MET A 242 -8.90 -4.26 -0.02
N LYS A 243 -9.14 -3.15 -0.72
CA LYS A 243 -10.25 -2.24 -0.42
C LYS A 243 -11.60 -2.96 -0.38
N ASP A 244 -11.81 -3.89 -1.31
CA ASP A 244 -13.10 -4.58 -1.46
C ASP A 244 -13.17 -5.90 -0.65
N GLN A 245 -12.03 -6.47 -0.26
CA GLN A 245 -11.96 -7.84 0.26
C GLN A 245 -11.29 -7.97 1.64
N SER A 246 -10.94 -6.86 2.30
CA SER A 246 -10.34 -6.83 3.65
C SER A 246 -11.05 -5.84 4.57
N THR A 247 -10.67 -5.82 5.84
CA THR A 247 -11.06 -4.80 6.83
C THR A 247 -9.87 -3.95 7.28
N ILE A 248 -8.90 -3.72 6.38
CA ILE A 248 -7.75 -2.86 6.62
C ILE A 248 -8.25 -1.39 6.70
N PRO A 249 -7.78 -0.58 7.68
CA PRO A 249 -8.18 0.82 7.79
C PRO A 249 -7.63 1.67 6.64
N ASP A 250 -8.16 2.89 6.49
CA ASP A 250 -7.82 3.81 5.40
C ASP A 250 -6.32 4.12 5.34
N GLU A 251 -5.65 4.28 6.48
CA GLU A 251 -4.19 4.47 6.58
C GLU A 251 -3.45 3.28 5.99
N GLY A 252 -3.87 2.05 6.31
CA GLY A 252 -3.25 0.83 5.80
C GLY A 252 -3.46 0.65 4.29
N LEU A 253 -4.64 1.01 3.79
CA LEU A 253 -4.91 1.02 2.36
C LEU A 253 -4.10 2.11 1.63
N ALA A 254 -3.89 3.28 2.25
CA ALA A 254 -3.02 4.32 1.70
C ALA A 254 -1.55 3.92 1.69
N MET A 255 -1.06 3.25 2.74
CA MET A 255 0.28 2.65 2.76
C MET A 255 0.45 1.72 1.57
N ILE A 256 -0.49 0.80 1.32
CA ILE A 256 -0.44 -0.10 0.16
C ILE A 256 -0.45 0.69 -1.16
N ARG A 257 -1.36 1.64 -1.31
CA ARG A 257 -1.58 2.35 -2.59
C ARG A 257 -0.46 3.31 -2.98
N TYR A 258 0.31 3.81 -2.02
CA TYR A 258 1.24 4.92 -2.24
C TYR A 258 2.66 4.65 -1.76
N HIS A 259 3.00 3.46 -1.27
CA HIS A 259 4.35 3.16 -0.78
C HIS A 259 5.43 3.22 -1.87
N SER A 260 5.08 3.05 -3.15
CA SER A 260 6.01 3.26 -4.26
C SER A 260 6.04 4.71 -4.75
N PHE A 261 5.20 5.61 -4.22
CA PHE A 261 5.10 6.99 -4.71
C PHE A 261 6.15 7.92 -4.10
N TYR A 262 7.42 7.55 -4.23
CA TYR A 262 8.58 8.24 -3.65
C TYR A 262 8.66 9.74 -3.94
N PRO A 263 8.37 10.21 -5.17
CA PRO A 263 8.30 11.64 -5.45
C PRO A 263 7.39 12.39 -4.46
N TRP A 264 6.26 11.80 -4.06
CA TRP A 264 5.35 12.42 -3.11
C TRP A 264 5.80 12.25 -1.65
N HIS A 265 5.94 11.01 -1.18
CA HIS A 265 6.13 10.78 0.26
C HIS A 265 7.55 11.12 0.74
N LYS A 266 8.57 10.96 -0.11
CA LYS A 266 9.97 11.27 0.22
C LYS A 266 10.37 12.67 -0.26
N GLU A 267 10.14 12.97 -1.53
CA GLU A 267 10.68 14.18 -2.18
C GLU A 267 9.76 15.41 -2.12
N ASN A 268 8.58 15.28 -1.49
CA ASN A 268 7.56 16.34 -1.35
C ASN A 268 7.09 16.93 -2.69
N ALA A 269 7.09 16.15 -3.76
CA ALA A 269 6.49 16.51 -5.04
C ALA A 269 4.96 16.40 -5.01
N TYR A 270 4.30 16.96 -6.02
CA TYR A 270 2.86 16.82 -6.27
C TYR A 270 1.94 17.27 -5.12
N ARG A 271 2.41 18.11 -4.20
CA ARG A 271 1.61 18.63 -3.06
C ARG A 271 0.39 19.42 -3.51
N TRP A 272 0.44 20.02 -4.70
CA TRP A 272 -0.67 20.77 -5.29
C TRP A 272 -1.89 19.89 -5.61
N MET A 273 -1.73 18.57 -5.72
CA MET A 273 -2.83 17.63 -5.94
C MET A 273 -3.60 17.31 -4.65
N MET A 274 -3.01 17.55 -3.48
CA MET A 274 -3.53 17.08 -2.19
C MET A 274 -4.80 17.80 -1.73
N ASN A 275 -5.72 17.05 -1.13
CA ASN A 275 -6.80 17.56 -0.29
C ASN A 275 -6.49 17.32 1.21
N GLU A 276 -7.43 17.65 2.11
CA GLU A 276 -7.26 17.52 3.56
C GLU A 276 -6.93 16.09 4.01
N LYS A 277 -7.64 15.09 3.45
CA LYS A 277 -7.40 13.67 3.73
C LYS A 277 -5.97 13.25 3.38
N ASP A 278 -5.45 13.73 2.25
CA ASP A 278 -4.14 13.31 1.77
C ASP A 278 -2.99 13.73 2.70
N HIS A 279 -3.19 14.76 3.51
CA HIS A 279 -2.20 15.14 4.53
C HIS A 279 -2.04 14.05 5.60
N LYS A 280 -3.16 13.47 6.08
CA LYS A 280 -3.13 12.35 7.01
C LYS A 280 -2.58 11.08 6.35
N MET A 281 -3.00 10.80 5.11
CA MET A 281 -2.52 9.63 4.36
C MET A 281 -1.02 9.68 4.08
N LEU A 282 -0.49 10.88 3.81
CA LEU A 282 0.95 11.07 3.65
C LEU A 282 1.73 10.71 4.93
N GLU A 283 1.23 11.09 6.09
CA GLU A 283 1.87 10.76 7.37
C GLU A 283 1.87 9.24 7.60
N ALA A 284 0.77 8.56 7.28
CA ALA A 284 0.66 7.11 7.33
C ALA A 284 1.68 6.42 6.40
N VAL A 285 1.78 6.85 5.14
CA VAL A 285 2.73 6.30 4.16
C VAL A 285 4.18 6.52 4.62
N ARG A 286 4.48 7.70 5.17
CA ARG A 286 5.81 7.99 5.76
C ARG A 286 6.14 7.14 6.97
N ALA A 287 5.14 6.80 7.79
CA ALA A 287 5.32 5.90 8.92
C ALA A 287 5.63 4.46 8.48
N PHE A 288 5.09 4.03 7.33
CA PHE A 288 5.34 2.70 6.78
C PHE A 288 6.70 2.58 6.07
N ASN A 289 7.10 3.59 5.30
CA ASN A 289 8.27 3.54 4.41
C ASN A 289 9.58 3.01 5.06
N PRO A 290 9.95 3.37 6.31
CA PRO A 290 11.13 2.78 6.94
C PRO A 290 11.10 1.26 6.98
N TYR A 291 9.95 0.67 7.28
CA TYR A 291 9.77 -0.78 7.40
C TYR A 291 9.98 -1.50 6.07
N ASP A 292 9.35 -1.03 5.00
CA ASP A 292 9.58 -1.58 3.64
C ASP A 292 11.05 -1.44 3.21
N LEU A 293 11.62 -0.25 3.39
CA LEU A 293 12.95 0.03 2.83
C LEU A 293 14.09 -0.60 3.65
N TYR A 294 14.11 -0.36 4.95
CA TYR A 294 15.28 -0.67 5.77
C TYR A 294 15.25 -2.09 6.31
N SER A 295 14.11 -2.80 6.39
CA SER A 295 14.09 -4.19 6.88
C SER A 295 14.81 -5.16 5.95
N LYS A 296 15.08 -4.78 4.70
CA LYS A 296 15.80 -5.60 3.70
C LYS A 296 17.19 -6.04 4.16
N SER A 297 17.80 -5.31 5.10
CA SER A 297 19.10 -5.64 5.67
C SER A 297 19.03 -6.52 6.94
N ASP A 298 17.83 -6.93 7.37
CA ASP A 298 17.66 -7.75 8.56
C ASP A 298 18.00 -9.22 8.30
N ASP A 299 18.18 -9.99 9.38
CA ASP A 299 18.29 -11.44 9.30
C ASP A 299 17.05 -12.05 8.60
N ILE A 300 17.29 -13.08 7.79
CA ILE A 300 16.23 -13.76 7.04
C ILE A 300 15.29 -14.48 8.03
N PRO A 301 13.99 -14.15 8.05
CA PRO A 301 13.04 -14.76 8.96
C PRO A 301 12.81 -16.23 8.62
N LYS A 302 12.64 -17.08 9.65
CA LYS A 302 12.28 -18.49 9.44
C LYS A 302 10.77 -18.63 9.21
N VAL A 303 10.38 -18.77 7.95
CA VAL A 303 8.97 -18.94 7.52
C VAL A 303 8.21 -19.96 8.38
N SER A 304 8.81 -21.12 8.67
CA SER A 304 8.17 -22.20 9.44
C SER A 304 7.82 -21.82 10.88
N GLU A 305 8.56 -20.88 11.48
CA GLU A 305 8.32 -20.43 12.86
C GLU A 305 7.27 -19.29 12.90
N LEU A 306 7.10 -18.56 11.80
CA LEU A 306 6.25 -17.37 11.71
C LEU A 306 4.89 -17.63 11.04
N LYS A 307 4.77 -18.72 10.27
CA LYS A 307 3.57 -19.02 9.47
C LYS A 307 2.28 -18.98 10.30
N ASP A 308 2.21 -19.71 11.40
CA ASP A 308 0.99 -19.79 12.21
C ASP A 308 0.60 -18.44 12.82
N TYR A 309 1.59 -17.63 13.20
CA TYR A 309 1.36 -16.28 13.73
C TYR A 309 0.70 -15.37 12.67
N TYR A 310 1.27 -15.32 11.48
CA TYR A 310 0.78 -14.47 10.40
C TYR A 310 -0.51 -14.98 9.77
N LEU A 311 -0.74 -16.30 9.72
CA LEU A 311 -2.05 -16.85 9.39
C LEU A 311 -3.13 -16.36 10.36
N GLY A 312 -2.81 -16.23 11.65
CA GLY A 312 -3.72 -15.64 12.64
C GLY A 312 -4.01 -14.15 12.41
N ILE A 313 -3.04 -13.38 11.89
CA ILE A 313 -3.27 -11.97 11.49
C ILE A 313 -4.13 -11.91 10.22
N ILE A 314 -3.81 -12.72 9.21
CA ILE A 314 -4.60 -12.80 7.97
C ILE A 314 -6.05 -13.16 8.29
N ASP A 315 -6.29 -14.10 9.21
CA ASP A 315 -7.63 -14.51 9.62
C ASP A 315 -8.44 -13.36 10.24
N GLU A 316 -7.78 -12.48 10.99
CA GLU A 316 -8.42 -11.36 11.70
C GLU A 316 -8.97 -10.28 10.76
N TYR A 317 -8.29 -9.99 9.64
CA TYR A 317 -8.63 -8.86 8.76
C TYR A 317 -9.12 -9.26 7.36
N ILE A 318 -8.91 -10.52 6.96
CA ILE A 318 -9.20 -11.01 5.61
C ILE A 318 -9.94 -12.36 5.68
N GLY A 319 -9.45 -13.28 6.50
CA GLY A 319 -9.86 -14.69 6.57
C GLY A 319 -8.80 -15.60 5.95
N LYS A 320 -8.17 -16.47 6.74
CA LYS A 320 -6.99 -17.25 6.30
C LYS A 320 -7.29 -18.23 5.18
N ASP A 321 -8.51 -18.78 5.17
CA ASP A 321 -8.99 -19.73 4.17
C ASP A 321 -9.85 -19.04 3.08
N LYS A 322 -10.03 -17.71 3.17
CA LYS A 322 -10.81 -16.94 2.18
C LYS A 322 -10.06 -16.92 0.86
N LYS A 323 -10.73 -17.37 -0.21
CA LYS A 323 -10.24 -17.21 -1.57
C LYS A 323 -10.48 -15.78 -2.02
N ILE A 324 -9.39 -15.04 -2.16
CA ILE A 324 -9.38 -13.67 -2.66
C ILE A 324 -9.43 -13.71 -4.18
N LYS A 325 -10.23 -12.83 -4.77
CA LYS A 325 -10.26 -12.60 -6.21
C LYS A 325 -9.17 -11.62 -6.56
N TRP A 326 -8.08 -12.12 -7.14
CA TRP A 326 -6.92 -11.35 -7.60
C TRP A 326 -7.14 -10.85 -9.02
#